data_AF-A0AAX3D0Y3-F1
#
_entry.id   AF-A0AAX3D0Y3-F1
#
_cell.length_a   1.000
_cell.length_b   1.000
_cell.length_c   1.000
_cell.angle_alpha   90.00
_cell.angle_beta   90.00
_cell.angle_gamma   90.00
#
_symmetry.space_group_name_H-M   'P 1'
#
loop_
_entity.id
_entity.type
_entity.pdbx_description
1 polymer ?
#
loop_
_entity_poly.entity_id
_entity_poly.type
_entity_poly.pdbx_seq_one_letter_code
_entity_poly.pdbx_strand_id
1 'polypeptide(L)'
;MRQTVDTVWQRRGTSWLWDEEARNQVCVASEVWSLRQFLQSQGRWPDDLPSNDNQTLVVAGLDGCLDLLAPEQGEIWLGETIKSAILSFQDYYGGEAALIFWLPQGHSRLKQLVTNDAVLWLCEAPYRENQIDFGRLLWGEANEYPQEILLREGAKVAGLFHLRIT
;
A
#
# COMPACT_ATOMS: atom_id res chain seq x y z
N MET A 1 -2.13 11.19 -14.46
CA MET A 1 -1.44 10.42 -13.41
C MET A 1 0.06 10.46 -13.63
N ARG A 2 0.83 10.62 -12.54
CA ARG A 2 2.29 10.57 -12.58
C ARG A 2 2.74 9.12 -12.57
N GLN A 3 3.78 8.81 -13.33
CA GLN A 3 4.36 7.47 -13.41
C GLN A 3 5.82 7.54 -12.95
N THR A 4 6.27 6.48 -12.30
CA THR A 4 7.69 6.30 -11.95
C THR A 4 8.21 4.99 -12.52
N VAL A 5 9.35 5.08 -13.21
CA VAL A 5 10.19 3.95 -13.61
C VAL A 5 11.38 3.77 -12.67
N ASP A 6 11.50 4.61 -11.64
CA ASP A 6 12.56 4.53 -10.63
C ASP A 6 12.29 3.38 -9.64
N THR A 7 13.34 2.93 -8.98
CA THR A 7 13.40 1.93 -7.91
C THR A 7 13.25 2.51 -6.51
N VAL A 8 12.99 3.82 -6.35
CA VAL A 8 12.81 4.46 -5.03
C VAL A 8 11.78 3.72 -4.14
N TRP A 9 10.69 3.23 -4.72
CA TRP A 9 9.64 2.47 -4.01
C TRP A 9 10.15 1.18 -3.34
N GLN A 10 11.30 0.67 -3.77
CA GLN A 10 11.95 -0.52 -3.19
C GLN A 10 12.68 -0.20 -1.89
N ARG A 11 13.03 1.07 -1.65
CA ARG A 11 13.88 1.45 -0.50
C ARG A 11 13.18 2.40 0.46
N ARG A 12 12.18 3.16 -0.02
CA ARG A 12 11.52 4.21 0.77
C ARG A 12 10.05 4.36 0.43
N GLY A 13 9.30 4.90 1.39
CA GLY A 13 7.90 5.30 1.23
C GLY A 13 6.93 4.14 1.38
N THR A 14 5.69 4.33 0.94
CA THR A 14 4.63 3.32 1.02
C THR A 14 4.15 2.95 -0.38
N SER A 15 4.03 1.66 -0.65
CA SER A 15 3.57 1.13 -1.94
C SER A 15 2.46 0.11 -1.79
N TRP A 16 1.62 0.01 -2.81
CA TRP A 16 0.60 -1.03 -2.99
C TRP A 16 0.88 -1.77 -4.29
N LEU A 17 1.45 -2.98 -4.20
CA LEU A 17 1.86 -3.77 -5.35
C LEU A 17 0.87 -4.88 -5.64
N TRP A 18 0.63 -5.13 -6.93
CA TRP A 18 -0.19 -6.25 -7.42
C TRP A 18 0.50 -7.07 -8.51
N ASP A 19 1.70 -6.65 -8.93
CA ASP A 19 2.51 -7.39 -9.89
C ASP A 19 3.55 -8.27 -9.20
N GLU A 20 3.58 -9.54 -9.57
CA GLU A 20 4.47 -10.53 -8.96
C GLU A 20 5.94 -10.29 -9.29
N GLU A 21 6.26 -9.80 -10.49
CA GLU A 21 7.63 -9.48 -10.89
C GLU A 21 8.16 -8.34 -10.01
N ALA A 22 7.35 -7.30 -9.77
CA ALA A 22 7.70 -6.21 -8.87
C ALA A 22 7.94 -6.70 -7.43
N ARG A 23 7.03 -7.53 -6.88
CA ARG A 23 7.18 -8.07 -5.54
C ARG A 23 8.46 -8.91 -5.39
N ASN A 24 8.76 -9.73 -6.39
CA ASN A 24 9.92 -10.63 -6.35
C ASN A 24 11.27 -9.89 -6.47
N GLN A 25 11.27 -8.61 -6.85
CA GLN A 25 12.49 -7.77 -6.81
C GLN A 25 12.86 -7.36 -5.38
N VAL A 26 11.92 -7.36 -4.44
CA VAL A 26 12.13 -6.82 -3.08
C VAL A 26 12.04 -7.87 -1.98
N CYS A 27 11.29 -8.96 -2.16
CA CYS A 27 11.18 -10.00 -1.14
C CYS A 27 11.02 -11.41 -1.72
N VAL A 28 11.40 -12.40 -0.91
CA VAL A 28 10.95 -13.79 -1.09
C VAL A 28 9.70 -14.08 -0.27
N ALA A 29 8.97 -15.15 -0.62
CA ALA A 29 7.68 -15.47 0.02
C ALA A 29 7.76 -15.64 1.55
N SER A 30 8.88 -16.15 2.08
CA SER A 30 9.08 -16.36 3.52
C SER A 30 9.30 -15.07 4.31
N GLU A 31 9.59 -13.95 3.65
CA GLU A 31 9.82 -12.65 4.28
C GLU A 31 8.55 -11.80 4.40
N VAL A 32 7.47 -12.21 3.71
CA VAL A 32 6.20 -11.48 3.72
C VAL A 32 5.52 -11.61 5.08
N TRP A 33 5.25 -10.47 5.72
CA TRP A 33 4.48 -10.41 6.95
C TRP A 33 2.98 -10.48 6.67
N SER A 34 2.24 -11.12 7.55
CA SER A 34 0.79 -10.94 7.62
C SER A 34 0.45 -9.55 8.15
N LEU A 35 -0.71 -9.04 7.75
CA LEU A 35 -1.24 -7.79 8.29
C LEU A 35 -1.35 -7.82 9.83
N ARG A 36 -1.66 -8.99 10.41
CA ARG A 36 -1.69 -9.18 11.86
C ARG A 36 -0.33 -8.89 12.49
N GLN A 37 0.75 -9.44 11.94
CA GLN A 37 2.11 -9.19 12.45
C GLN A 37 2.49 -7.72 12.33
N PHE A 38 2.16 -7.09 11.21
CA PHE A 38 2.36 -5.65 11.01
C PHE A 38 1.68 -4.82 12.10
N LEU A 39 0.37 -5.05 12.34
CA LEU A 39 -0.39 -4.32 13.36
C LEU A 39 0.10 -4.60 14.79
N GLN A 40 0.51 -5.83 15.09
CA GLN A 40 1.05 -6.18 16.42
C GLN A 40 2.42 -5.56 16.70
N SER A 41 3.16 -5.20 15.65
CA SER A 41 4.49 -4.59 15.76
C SER A 41 4.43 -3.06 15.84
N GLN A 42 3.24 -2.46 15.78
CA GLN A 42 3.08 -1.02 15.87
C GLN A 42 3.70 -0.46 17.16
N GLY A 43 4.62 0.50 17.02
CA GLY A 43 5.40 1.07 18.12
C GLY A 43 6.52 0.18 18.67
N ARG A 44 6.78 -0.98 18.04
CA ARG A 44 7.84 -1.94 18.38
C ARG A 44 8.42 -2.56 17.11
N TRP A 45 8.82 -1.69 16.19
CA TRP A 45 9.40 -2.11 14.93
C TRP A 45 10.80 -2.72 15.14
N PRO A 46 11.19 -3.75 14.38
CA PRO A 46 12.53 -4.30 14.46
C PRO A 46 13.56 -3.30 13.90
N ASP A 47 14.82 -3.41 14.29
CA ASP A 47 15.86 -2.57 13.70
C ASP A 47 16.18 -3.00 12.26
N ASP A 48 16.18 -4.31 12.01
CA ASP A 48 16.39 -4.92 10.70
C ASP A 48 15.06 -5.39 10.10
N LEU A 49 14.71 -4.85 8.93
CA LEU A 49 13.54 -5.29 8.18
C LEU A 49 13.80 -6.62 7.46
N PRO A 50 12.76 -7.43 7.18
CA PRO A 50 12.95 -8.78 6.66
C PRO A 50 13.42 -8.84 5.20
N SER A 51 13.25 -7.75 4.43
CA SER A 51 13.42 -7.78 2.97
C SER A 51 14.31 -6.65 2.47
N ASN A 52 14.87 -6.86 1.26
CA ASN A 52 15.68 -5.90 0.51
C ASN A 52 16.80 -5.27 1.36
N ASP A 53 17.75 -6.08 1.80
CA ASP A 53 18.91 -5.65 2.61
C ASP A 53 18.54 -4.86 3.87
N ASN A 54 17.53 -5.34 4.60
CA ASN A 54 17.00 -4.75 5.82
C ASN A 54 16.29 -3.40 5.65
N GLN A 55 15.86 -3.06 4.43
CA GLN A 55 15.23 -1.76 4.12
C GLN A 55 13.72 -1.83 3.86
N THR A 56 13.16 -3.02 3.67
CA THR A 56 11.77 -3.18 3.22
C THR A 56 10.96 -4.11 4.10
N LEU A 57 9.74 -3.69 4.39
CA LEU A 57 8.71 -4.54 4.95
C LEU A 57 7.61 -4.80 3.91
N VAL A 58 7.40 -6.06 3.54
CA VAL A 58 6.29 -6.47 2.69
C VAL A 58 5.18 -7.09 3.54
N VAL A 59 3.95 -6.59 3.41
CA VAL A 59 2.78 -6.97 4.20
C VAL A 59 1.66 -7.47 3.29
N ALA A 60 1.09 -8.63 3.60
CA ALA A 60 -0.04 -9.20 2.87
C ALA A 60 -1.32 -9.31 3.74
N GLY A 61 -2.47 -9.30 3.07
CA GLY A 61 -3.79 -9.54 3.70
C GLY A 61 -4.63 -8.30 3.96
N LEU A 62 -4.19 -7.11 3.53
CA LEU A 62 -5.01 -5.89 3.60
C LEU A 62 -6.29 -6.01 2.78
N ASP A 63 -6.20 -6.53 1.55
CA ASP A 63 -7.32 -6.80 0.65
C ASP A 63 -8.33 -7.76 1.29
N GLY A 64 -7.87 -8.89 1.81
CA GLY A 64 -8.72 -9.87 2.47
C GLY A 64 -9.41 -9.32 3.72
N CYS A 65 -8.77 -8.42 4.48
CA CYS A 65 -9.41 -7.76 5.61
C CYS A 65 -10.48 -6.76 5.17
N LEU A 66 -10.22 -5.96 4.12
CA LEU A 66 -11.21 -5.02 3.57
C LEU A 66 -12.45 -5.76 3.04
N ASP A 67 -12.29 -6.93 2.44
CA ASP A 67 -13.40 -7.74 1.92
C ASP A 67 -14.31 -8.32 3.02
N LEU A 68 -13.83 -8.41 4.26
CA LEU A 68 -14.60 -8.92 5.40
C LEU A 68 -15.40 -7.83 6.13
N LEU A 69 -15.13 -6.56 5.84
CA LEU A 69 -15.78 -5.43 6.50
C LEU A 69 -16.91 -4.87 5.64
N ALA A 70 -17.97 -4.38 6.29
CA ALA A 70 -18.90 -3.49 5.61
C ALA A 70 -18.16 -2.22 5.16
N PRO A 71 -18.54 -1.57 4.04
CA PRO A 71 -17.82 -0.43 3.50
C PRO A 71 -17.54 0.66 4.54
N GLU A 72 -18.53 1.04 5.34
CA GLU A 72 -18.40 2.07 6.37
C GLU A 72 -17.42 1.66 7.49
N GLN A 73 -17.40 0.38 7.85
CA GLN A 73 -16.44 -0.17 8.81
C GLN A 73 -15.02 -0.23 8.21
N GLY A 74 -14.93 -0.53 6.91
CA GLY A 74 -13.70 -0.52 6.14
C GLY A 74 -13.08 0.88 6.09
N GLU A 75 -13.89 1.92 5.90
CA GLU A 75 -13.43 3.32 5.92
C GLU A 75 -12.84 3.70 7.28
N ILE A 76 -13.57 3.41 8.36
CA ILE A 76 -13.12 3.69 9.74
C ILE A 76 -11.83 2.91 10.03
N TRP A 77 -11.81 1.62 9.73
CA TRP A 77 -10.66 0.77 10.03
C TRP A 77 -9.41 1.16 9.20
N LEU A 78 -9.59 1.51 7.92
CA LEU A 78 -8.49 1.99 7.07
C LEU A 78 -7.95 3.34 7.59
N GLY A 79 -8.84 4.29 7.92
CA GLY A 79 -8.48 5.63 8.37
C GLY A 79 -7.92 5.69 9.79
N GLU A 80 -8.36 4.83 10.69
CA GLU A 80 -7.94 4.86 12.11
C GLU A 80 -6.86 3.83 12.43
N THR A 81 -6.99 2.60 11.93
CA THR A 81 -6.07 1.51 12.28
C THR A 81 -4.90 1.41 11.31
N ILE A 82 -5.19 1.23 10.01
CA ILE A 82 -4.14 1.04 9.00
C ILE A 82 -3.29 2.30 8.84
N LYS A 83 -3.93 3.46 8.70
CA LYS A 83 -3.23 4.74 8.62
C LYS A 83 -2.31 4.96 9.82
N SER A 84 -2.80 4.72 11.05
CA SER A 84 -2.01 4.87 12.27
C SER A 84 -0.78 3.96 12.28
N ALA A 85 -0.92 2.72 11.83
CA ALA A 85 0.20 1.79 11.72
C ALA A 85 1.22 2.22 10.66
N ILE A 86 0.79 2.70 9.50
CA ILE A 86 1.68 3.23 8.45
C ILE A 86 2.43 4.47 8.97
N LEU A 87 1.75 5.40 9.62
CA LEU A 87 2.37 6.60 10.20
C LEU A 87 3.38 6.23 11.28
N SER A 88 3.07 5.26 12.15
CA SER A 88 3.99 4.76 13.16
C SER A 88 5.24 4.12 12.55
N PHE A 89 5.10 3.36 11.45
CA PHE A 89 6.23 2.80 10.71
C PHE A 89 7.07 3.93 10.10
N GLN A 90 6.42 4.86 9.39
CA GLN A 90 7.06 5.98 8.73
C GLN A 90 7.87 6.85 9.70
N ASP A 91 7.33 7.12 10.88
CA ASP A 91 8.00 7.93 11.90
C ASP A 91 9.20 7.18 12.52
N TYR A 92 9.09 5.87 12.76
CA TYR A 92 10.18 5.08 13.33
C TYR A 92 11.42 5.07 12.44
N TYR A 93 11.25 4.84 11.14
CA TYR A 93 12.35 4.78 10.18
C TYR A 93 12.68 6.14 9.54
N GLY A 94 12.06 7.24 9.98
CA GLY A 94 12.28 8.57 9.41
C GLY A 94 11.95 8.68 7.91
N GLY A 95 11.12 7.79 7.38
CA GLY A 95 10.84 7.67 5.94
C GLY A 95 11.99 7.12 5.10
N GLU A 96 13.01 6.51 5.70
CA GLU A 96 14.16 5.89 5.03
C GLU A 96 13.99 4.38 4.78
N ALA A 97 12.81 3.82 5.11
CA ALA A 97 12.45 2.43 4.83
C ALA A 97 11.21 2.35 3.92
N ALA A 98 11.08 1.24 3.19
CA ALA A 98 9.92 0.94 2.37
C ALA A 98 8.89 0.08 3.12
N LEU A 99 7.63 0.49 3.07
CA LEU A 99 6.49 -0.33 3.44
C LEU A 99 5.71 -0.70 2.18
N ILE A 100 5.52 -1.98 1.93
CA ILE A 100 4.86 -2.47 0.72
C ILE A 100 3.68 -3.35 1.11
N PHE A 101 2.48 -2.93 0.76
CA PHE A 101 1.30 -3.80 0.82
C PHE A 101 1.21 -4.62 -0.46
N TRP A 102 1.31 -5.95 -0.31
CA TRP A 102 1.06 -6.91 -1.37
C TRP A 102 -0.43 -7.18 -1.50
N LEU A 103 -1.00 -6.82 -2.65
CA LEU A 103 -2.41 -6.95 -3.00
C LEU A 103 -2.53 -7.63 -4.38
N PRO A 104 -2.56 -8.97 -4.46
CA PRO A 104 -2.65 -9.68 -5.75
C PRO A 104 -3.80 -9.20 -6.65
N GLN A 105 -4.92 -8.77 -6.05
CA GLN A 105 -6.07 -8.25 -6.77
C GLN A 105 -6.05 -6.72 -6.91
N GLY A 106 -5.00 -6.03 -6.46
CA GLY A 106 -4.93 -4.57 -6.43
C GLY A 106 -5.26 -3.92 -7.78
N HIS A 107 -4.87 -4.52 -8.91
CA HIS A 107 -5.17 -4.00 -10.25
C HIS A 107 -6.67 -3.84 -10.54
N SER A 108 -7.51 -4.77 -10.07
CA SER A 108 -8.97 -4.70 -10.27
C SER A 108 -9.69 -3.93 -9.15
N ARG A 109 -9.02 -3.70 -8.03
CA ARG A 109 -9.61 -3.16 -6.80
C ARG A 109 -9.29 -1.70 -6.56
N LEU A 110 -8.06 -1.26 -6.87
CA LEU A 110 -7.64 0.13 -6.77
C LEU A 110 -7.91 0.85 -8.09
N LYS A 111 -9.04 1.55 -8.14
CA LYS A 111 -9.43 2.34 -9.31
C LYS A 111 -8.99 3.78 -9.14
N GLN A 112 -8.18 4.27 -10.07
CA GLN A 112 -7.81 5.68 -10.12
C GLN A 112 -8.76 6.47 -11.03
N LEU A 113 -9.22 7.63 -10.58
CA LEU A 113 -10.10 8.52 -11.35
C LEU A 113 -9.29 9.57 -12.11
N VAL A 114 -9.44 9.62 -13.43
CA VAL A 114 -8.70 10.59 -14.28
C VAL A 114 -9.07 12.03 -13.99
N THR A 115 -10.29 12.28 -13.49
CA THR A 115 -10.83 13.64 -13.29
C THR A 115 -10.19 14.40 -12.14
N ASN A 116 -9.77 13.69 -11.10
CA ASN A 116 -9.27 14.29 -9.86
C ASN A 116 -8.15 13.46 -9.20
N ASP A 117 -7.58 12.50 -9.92
CA ASP A 117 -6.54 11.56 -9.46
C ASP A 117 -6.92 10.78 -8.16
N ALA A 118 -8.19 10.77 -7.77
CA ALA A 118 -8.65 10.04 -6.60
C ALA A 118 -8.44 8.53 -6.77
N VAL A 119 -8.05 7.86 -5.69
CA VAL A 119 -7.86 6.41 -5.67
C VAL A 119 -8.95 5.79 -4.83
N LEU A 120 -9.76 4.96 -5.46
CA LEU A 120 -10.90 4.28 -4.86
C LEU A 120 -10.59 2.81 -4.70
N TRP A 121 -11.02 2.23 -3.57
CA TRP A 121 -11.10 0.78 -3.42
C TRP A 121 -12.51 0.33 -3.80
N LEU A 122 -12.62 -0.47 -4.86
CA LEU A 122 -13.87 -1.12 -5.23
C LEU A 122 -14.09 -2.29 -4.28
N CYS A 123 -15.29 -2.43 -3.69
CA CYS A 123 -15.61 -3.50 -2.74
C CYS A 123 -15.99 -4.82 -3.44
N GLU A 124 -15.82 -5.97 -2.78
CA GLU A 124 -16.17 -7.30 -3.30
C GLU A 124 -17.57 -7.69 -2.83
N ALA A 125 -18.09 -8.84 -3.27
CA ALA A 125 -19.31 -9.37 -2.68
C ALA A 125 -19.22 -9.44 -1.14
N PRO A 126 -20.29 -9.04 -0.42
CA PRO A 126 -21.62 -8.70 -0.94
C PRO A 126 -21.80 -7.22 -1.38
N TYR A 127 -20.77 -6.38 -1.30
CA TYR A 127 -20.84 -4.92 -1.46
C TYR A 127 -20.30 -4.40 -2.80
N ARG A 128 -20.44 -5.14 -3.89
CA ARG A 128 -19.81 -4.79 -5.19
C ARG A 128 -20.18 -3.42 -5.77
N GLU A 129 -21.29 -2.85 -5.33
CA GLU A 129 -21.76 -1.53 -5.77
C GLU A 129 -21.18 -0.38 -4.92
N ASN A 130 -20.48 -0.72 -3.83
CA ASN A 130 -19.85 0.24 -2.93
C ASN A 130 -18.37 0.44 -3.28
N GLN A 131 -17.87 1.60 -2.88
CA GLN A 131 -16.47 1.98 -2.99
C GLN A 131 -16.04 2.71 -1.72
N ILE A 132 -14.76 2.56 -1.36
CA ILE A 132 -14.10 3.28 -0.28
C ILE A 132 -13.16 4.32 -0.90
N ASP A 133 -13.17 5.55 -0.37
CA ASP A 133 -12.24 6.60 -0.79
C ASP A 133 -10.83 6.38 -0.21
N PHE A 134 -10.18 5.33 -0.73
CA PHE A 134 -8.92 4.79 -0.23
C PHE A 134 -7.83 5.86 -0.14
N GLY A 135 -7.70 6.69 -1.17
CA GLY A 135 -6.68 7.71 -1.23
C GLY A 135 -6.91 8.84 -0.25
N ARG A 136 -8.15 9.37 -0.19
CA ARG A 136 -8.49 10.42 0.78
C ARG A 136 -8.25 9.97 2.21
N LEU A 137 -8.56 8.71 2.54
CA LEU A 137 -8.35 8.18 3.89
C LEU A 137 -6.86 8.11 4.25
N LEU A 138 -6.01 7.63 3.34
CA LEU A 138 -4.60 7.37 3.65
C LEU A 138 -3.68 8.59 3.51
N TRP A 139 -3.86 9.41 2.46
CA TRP A 139 -2.97 10.55 2.17
C TRP A 139 -3.70 11.90 2.04
N GLY A 140 -5.01 11.94 2.33
CA GLY A 140 -5.77 13.18 2.39
C GLY A 140 -6.12 13.78 1.03
N GLU A 141 -6.58 15.04 1.03
CA GLU A 141 -7.01 15.78 -0.16
C GLU A 141 -5.88 16.64 -0.78
N ALA A 142 -4.64 16.51 -0.28
CA ALA A 142 -3.57 17.48 -0.49
C ALA A 142 -2.90 17.50 -1.88
N ASN A 143 -3.56 17.02 -2.95
CA ASN A 143 -3.03 16.93 -4.32
C ASN A 143 -1.73 16.11 -4.48
N GLU A 144 -1.26 15.44 -3.44
CA GLU A 144 -0.17 14.47 -3.50
C GLU A 144 -0.81 13.08 -3.68
N TYR A 145 -1.10 12.76 -4.94
CA TYR A 145 -1.62 11.46 -5.32
C TYR A 145 -0.47 10.48 -5.58
N PRO A 146 -0.68 9.17 -5.36
CA PRO A 146 0.35 8.19 -5.59
C PRO A 146 0.74 8.13 -7.07
N GLN A 147 1.98 7.78 -7.32
CA GLN A 147 2.54 7.55 -8.64
C GLN A 147 2.30 6.10 -9.05
N GLU A 148 2.01 5.86 -10.32
CA GLU A 148 1.98 4.51 -10.88
C GLU A 148 3.40 3.97 -11.02
N ILE A 149 3.65 2.78 -10.50
CA ILE A 149 4.93 2.09 -10.64
C ILE A 149 4.94 1.34 -11.97
N LEU A 150 5.95 1.60 -12.80
CA LEU A 150 6.24 0.86 -14.02
C LEU A 150 7.61 0.19 -13.88
N LEU A 151 7.70 -1.12 -14.14
CA LEU A 151 9.00 -1.83 -14.08
C LEU A 151 9.94 -1.47 -15.22
N ARG A 152 9.38 -0.96 -16.32
CA ARG A 152 10.09 -0.43 -17.48
C ARG A 152 9.14 0.47 -18.27
N GLU A 153 9.69 1.33 -19.11
CA GLU A 153 8.88 2.20 -19.97
C GLU A 153 7.87 1.40 -20.80
N GLY A 154 6.61 1.84 -20.79
CA GLY A 154 5.51 1.20 -21.51
C GLY A 154 5.02 -0.14 -20.92
N ALA A 155 5.54 -0.57 -19.77
CA ALA A 155 4.99 -1.73 -19.06
C ALA A 155 3.58 -1.47 -18.52
N LYS A 156 2.89 -2.54 -18.12
CA LYS A 156 1.70 -2.42 -17.28
C LYS A 156 2.06 -1.83 -15.92
N VAL A 157 1.09 -1.18 -15.29
CA VAL A 157 1.23 -0.68 -13.92
C VAL A 157 1.39 -1.86 -12.96
N ALA A 158 2.47 -1.82 -12.18
CA ALA A 158 2.82 -2.85 -11.20
C ALA A 158 2.25 -2.58 -9.80
N GLY A 159 1.95 -1.31 -9.52
CA GLY A 159 1.43 -0.86 -8.24
C GLY A 159 1.34 0.66 -8.14
N LEU A 160 0.99 1.13 -6.95
CA LEU A 160 0.97 2.54 -6.58
C LEU A 160 2.07 2.84 -5.57
N PHE A 161 2.67 4.03 -5.67
CA PHE A 161 3.73 4.50 -4.79
C PHE A 161 3.43 5.89 -4.23
N HIS A 162 3.60 6.06 -2.92
CA HIS A 162 3.58 7.36 -2.27
C HIS A 162 4.80 7.53 -1.38
N LEU A 163 5.52 8.65 -1.50
CA LEU A 163 6.78 8.85 -0.75
C LEU A 163 6.54 8.99 0.75
N ARG A 164 5.48 9.70 1.15
CA ARG A 164 5.15 9.94 2.56
C ARG A 164 3.65 10.18 2.72
N ILE A 165 2.95 9.40 3.53
CA ILE A 165 1.51 9.68 3.78
C ILE A 165 1.35 10.67 4.94
N THR A 166 0.20 11.38 4.98
CA THR A 166 -0.16 12.39 5.99
C THR A 166 -1.48 12.07 6.69
#